data_AF-A0A8H3RIW3-F1
#
_entry.id   AF-A0A8H3RIW3-F1
#
_cell.length_a   1.000
_cell.length_b   1.000
_cell.length_c   1.000
_cell.angle_alpha   90.00
_cell.angle_beta   90.00
_cell.angle_gamma   90.00
#
_symmetry.space_group_name_H-M   'P 1'
#
loop_
_entity.id
_entity.type
_entity.pdbx_description
1 polymer ?
#
loop_
_entity_poly.entity_id
_entity_poly.type
_entity_poly.pdbx_seq_one_letter_code
_entity_poly.pdbx_strand_id
1 'polypeptide(L)'
;MTHASIAIDLLKKMLVIDPDTRISAQDALRHPYLAPYHDPTDEPVASGPFDWSFDRADLPKETWKIMIYSEVLDYLNVDNPADPATFDPSTPFDPSALERGFSEFLSDTGQI
;
A
#
# COMPACT_ATOMS: atom_id res chain seq x y z
N MET A 1 -33.13 13.45 17.55
CA MET A 1 -32.19 14.07 16.60
C MET A 1 -32.31 13.28 15.29
N THR A 2 -32.64 13.89 14.16
CA THR A 2 -32.90 13.15 12.91
C THR A 2 -31.59 12.67 12.30
N HIS A 3 -31.52 11.45 11.75
CA HIS A 3 -30.28 10.91 11.15
C HIS A 3 -29.68 11.83 10.08
N ALA A 4 -30.52 12.56 9.34
CA ALA A 4 -30.09 13.57 8.38
C ALA A 4 -29.27 14.70 9.01
N SER A 5 -29.65 15.18 10.21
CA SER A 5 -28.90 16.24 10.90
C SER A 5 -27.50 15.79 11.33
N ILE A 6 -27.37 14.53 11.76
CA ILE A 6 -26.10 13.94 12.19
C ILE A 6 -25.19 13.67 10.98
N ALA A 7 -25.76 13.26 9.85
CA ALA A 7 -25.02 13.10 8.59
C ALA A 7 -24.46 14.43 8.08
N ILE A 8 -25.29 15.48 8.09
CA ILE A 8 -24.89 16.83 7.68
C ILE A 8 -23.81 17.39 8.62
N ASP A 9 -23.88 17.10 9.92
CA ASP A 9 -22.84 17.51 10.88
C ASP A 9 -21.47 16.90 10.54
N LEU A 10 -21.43 15.60 10.23
CA LEU A 10 -20.20 14.94 9.81
C LEU A 10 -19.64 15.56 8.52
N LEU A 11 -20.50 15.79 7.52
CA LEU A 11 -20.09 16.41 6.25
C LEU A 11 -19.51 17.81 6.45
N LYS A 12 -20.10 18.62 7.34
CA LYS A 12 -19.58 19.97 7.65
C LYS A 12 -18.17 19.91 8.23
N LYS A 13 -17.84 18.89 9.02
CA LYS A 13 -16.51 18.69 9.61
C LYS A 13 -15.48 18.15 8.61
N MET A 14 -15.92 17.46 7.55
CA MET A 14 -15.06 16.97 6.47
C MET A 14 -14.79 18.03 5.39
N LEU A 15 -15.82 18.83 5.05
CA LEU A 15 -15.80 19.79 3.95
C LEU A 15 -15.36 21.19 4.41
N VAL A 16 -14.23 21.24 5.12
CA VAL A 16 -13.58 22.50 5.52
C VAL A 16 -12.41 22.84 4.58
N ILE A 17 -12.22 24.14 4.33
CA ILE A 17 -11.16 24.65 3.45
C ILE A 17 -9.78 24.46 4.07
N ASP A 18 -9.65 24.79 5.36
CA ASP A 18 -8.41 24.60 6.10
C ASP A 18 -8.23 23.11 6.44
N PRO A 19 -7.22 22.43 5.86
CA PRO A 19 -7.00 21.00 6.08
C PRO A 19 -6.64 20.68 7.54
N ASP A 20 -6.02 21.61 8.28
CA ASP A 20 -5.60 21.37 9.66
C ASP A 20 -6.81 21.35 10.61
N THR A 21 -7.92 21.98 10.20
CA THR A 21 -9.19 21.97 10.94
C THR A 21 -10.12 20.82 10.53
N ARG A 22 -9.75 20.07 9.49
CA ARG A 22 -10.56 18.97 8.98
C ARG A 22 -10.55 17.81 9.96
N ILE A 23 -11.72 17.22 10.19
CA ILE A 23 -11.82 16.04 11.04
C ILE A 23 -10.91 14.92 10.53
N SER A 24 -10.18 14.27 11.44
CA SER A 24 -9.35 13.12 11.11
C SER A 24 -10.21 11.90 10.78
N ALA A 25 -9.65 10.93 10.04
CA ALA A 25 -10.37 9.67 9.77
C ALA A 25 -10.73 8.94 11.07
N GLN A 26 -9.83 8.96 12.06
CA GLN A 26 -10.04 8.32 13.37
C GLN A 26 -11.18 8.99 14.15
N ASP A 27 -11.26 10.32 14.14
CA ASP A 27 -12.34 11.06 14.82
C ASP A 27 -13.68 10.92 14.09
N ALA A 28 -13.64 10.80 12.75
CA ALA A 28 -14.83 10.56 11.94
C ALA A 28 -15.46 9.19 12.25
N LEU A 29 -14.66 8.14 12.44
CA LEU A 29 -15.15 6.80 12.84
C LEU A 29 -15.90 6.84 14.18
N ARG A 30 -15.46 7.69 15.12
CA ARG A 30 -16.14 7.90 16.42
C ARG A 30 -17.41 8.76 16.33
N HIS A 31 -17.75 9.29 15.17
CA HIS A 31 -18.88 10.19 15.01
C HIS A 31 -20.22 9.46 15.21
N PRO A 32 -21.25 10.08 15.84
CA PRO A 32 -22.56 9.44 16.06
C PRO A 32 -23.27 8.95 14.79
N TYR A 33 -22.86 9.44 13.62
CA TYR A 33 -23.34 8.96 12.33
C TYR A 33 -22.86 7.53 12.01
N LEU A 34 -21.60 7.21 12.36
CA LEU A 34 -20.97 5.92 12.09
C LEU A 34 -21.06 4.95 13.28
N ALA A 35 -21.64 5.37 14.41
CA ALA A 35 -21.78 4.57 15.62
C ALA A 35 -22.33 3.13 15.42
N PRO A 36 -23.27 2.85 14.49
CA PRO A 36 -23.73 1.48 14.25
C PRO A 36 -22.67 0.56 13.62
N TYR A 37 -21.61 1.11 13.03
CA TYR A 37 -20.56 0.38 12.32
C TYR A 37 -19.19 0.49 13.00
N HIS A 38 -19.03 1.42 13.94
CA HIS A 38 -17.75 1.67 14.60
C HIS A 38 -17.36 0.50 15.52
N ASP A 39 -16.22 -0.12 15.25
CA ASP A 39 -15.61 -1.16 16.08
C ASP A 39 -14.11 -0.92 16.22
N PRO A 40 -13.64 -0.42 17.39
CA PRO A 40 -12.22 -0.17 17.62
C PRO A 40 -11.32 -1.41 17.50
N THR A 41 -11.88 -2.62 17.56
CA THR A 41 -11.12 -3.88 17.44
C THR A 41 -10.92 -4.32 15.98
N ASP A 42 -11.75 -3.81 15.06
CA ASP A 42 -11.70 -4.08 13.61
C ASP A 42 -11.21 -2.87 12.81
N GLU A 43 -10.66 -1.86 13.48
CA GLU A 43 -10.12 -0.62 12.90
C GLU A 43 -8.62 -0.47 13.22
N PRO A 44 -7.74 -1.36 12.68
CA PRO A 44 -6.32 -1.33 12.98
C PRO A 44 -5.61 -0.11 12.39
N VAL A 45 -4.62 0.38 13.12
CA VAL A 45 -3.66 1.37 12.61
C VAL A 45 -2.46 0.61 12.02
N ALA A 46 -1.96 1.06 10.87
CA ALA A 46 -0.73 0.51 10.29
C ALA A 46 0.42 0.58 11.31
N SER A 47 1.25 -0.47 11.37
CA SER A 47 2.36 -0.59 12.33
C SER A 47 3.42 0.50 12.16
N GLY A 48 3.52 1.11 10.99
CA GLY A 48 4.42 2.21 10.70
C GLY A 48 3.98 2.98 9.46
N PRO A 49 4.61 4.13 9.20
CA PRO A 49 4.40 4.87 7.96
C PRO A 49 4.87 4.02 6.77
N PHE A 50 4.18 4.17 5.64
CA PHE A 50 4.64 3.60 4.38
C PHE A 50 5.97 4.24 3.96
N ASP A 51 6.90 3.43 3.45
CA ASP A 51 8.19 3.94 2.97
C ASP A 51 8.00 4.60 1.59
N TRP A 52 8.19 5.91 1.54
CA TRP A 52 8.14 6.72 0.31
C TRP A 52 9.51 6.97 -0.32
N SER A 53 10.55 6.26 0.13
CA SER A 53 11.91 6.42 -0.40
C SER A 53 11.98 6.19 -1.92
N PHE A 54 11.15 5.29 -2.46
CA PHE A 54 11.07 4.99 -3.89
C PHE A 54 10.61 6.18 -4.74
N ASP A 55 9.68 7.01 -4.27
CA ASP A 55 9.08 8.11 -5.05
C ASP A 55 10.11 9.20 -5.41
N ARG A 56 11.15 9.33 -4.58
CA ARG A 56 12.25 10.29 -4.79
C ARG A 56 13.46 9.65 -5.47
N ALA A 57 13.37 8.39 -5.86
CA ALA A 57 14.49 7.67 -6.46
C ALA A 57 14.57 7.98 -7.96
N ASP A 58 15.66 8.61 -8.40
CA ASP A 58 15.96 8.77 -9.82
C ASP A 58 16.70 7.52 -10.33
N LEU A 59 15.93 6.47 -10.60
CA LEU A 59 16.45 5.19 -11.08
C LEU A 59 16.21 5.05 -12.60
N PRO A 60 17.16 4.45 -13.34
CA PRO A 60 16.95 4.09 -14.74
C PRO A 60 15.71 3.21 -14.92
N LYS A 61 15.05 3.33 -16.07
CA LYS A 61 13.88 2.50 -16.45
C LYS A 61 14.12 1.01 -16.22
N GLU A 62 15.33 0.54 -16.49
CA GLU A 62 15.64 -0.87 -16.33
C GLU A 62 15.51 -1.29 -14.87
N THR A 63 16.14 -0.57 -13.94
CA THR A 63 16.02 -0.82 -12.49
C THR A 63 14.58 -0.87 -12.00
N TRP A 64 13.71 0.00 -12.49
CA TRP A 64 12.28 -0.05 -12.14
C TRP A 64 11.59 -1.35 -12.57
N LYS A 65 11.88 -1.87 -13.78
CA LYS A 65 11.33 -3.16 -14.22
C LYS A 65 11.77 -4.29 -13.31
N ILE A 66 13.03 -4.25 -12.87
CA ILE A 66 13.62 -5.24 -11.96
C ILE A 66 12.84 -5.23 -10.64
N MET A 67 12.67 -4.05 -10.03
CA MET A 67 11.99 -3.90 -8.74
C MET A 67 10.51 -4.33 -8.81
N ILE A 68 9.81 -3.99 -9.89
CA ILE A 68 8.43 -4.42 -10.09
C ILE A 68 8.36 -5.94 -10.25
N TYR A 69 9.26 -6.52 -11.04
CA TYR A 69 9.28 -7.95 -11.28
C TYR A 69 9.65 -8.73 -10.01
N SER A 70 10.61 -8.26 -9.22
CA SER A 70 10.94 -8.87 -7.93
C SER A 70 9.75 -8.85 -6.98
N GLU A 71 9.02 -7.73 -6.89
CA GLU A 71 7.82 -7.65 -6.05
C GLU A 71 6.74 -8.66 -6.48
N VAL A 72 6.55 -8.85 -7.79
CA VAL A 72 5.62 -9.86 -8.30
C VAL A 72 6.09 -11.27 -7.94
N LEU A 73 7.38 -11.57 -8.08
CA LEU A 73 7.91 -12.87 -7.68
C LEU A 73 7.77 -13.10 -6.18
N ASP A 74 8.07 -12.09 -5.35
CA ASP A 74 7.93 -12.17 -3.90
C ASP A 74 6.47 -12.43 -3.51
N TYR A 75 5.52 -11.73 -4.13
CA TYR A 75 4.07 -11.93 -3.94
C TYR A 75 3.60 -13.32 -4.39
N LEU A 76 4.10 -13.83 -5.51
CA LEU A 76 3.75 -15.16 -6.04
C LEU A 76 4.43 -16.30 -5.26
N ASN A 77 5.55 -16.03 -4.58
CA ASN A 77 6.29 -17.00 -3.78
C ASN A 77 5.76 -17.11 -2.35
N VAL A 78 4.65 -16.47 -2.01
CA VAL A 78 3.98 -16.60 -0.70
C VAL A 78 3.11 -17.85 -0.64
N ASP A 79 3.75 -19.01 -0.78
CA ASP A 79 3.59 -20.13 0.15
C ASP A 79 4.90 -20.38 0.96
N ASN A 80 5.90 -19.48 0.87
CA ASN A 80 7.15 -19.58 1.62
C ASN A 80 7.27 -18.47 2.69
N PRO A 81 7.29 -18.80 4.00
CA PRO A 81 7.50 -17.85 5.10
C PRO A 81 8.98 -17.47 5.22
N ALA A 82 9.55 -16.86 4.18
CA ALA A 82 10.91 -16.36 4.21
C ALA A 82 10.94 -14.96 4.86
N ASP A 83 11.51 -14.96 6.07
CA ASP A 83 11.79 -13.86 6.97
C ASP A 83 12.43 -12.63 6.25
N PRO A 84 11.96 -11.39 6.49
CA PRO A 84 12.57 -10.16 5.94
C PRO A 84 14.06 -9.94 6.33
N ALA A 85 14.65 -10.81 7.16
CA ALA A 85 16.04 -10.77 7.58
C ALA A 85 17.06 -11.25 6.53
N THR A 86 16.66 -11.83 5.39
CA THR A 86 17.59 -12.41 4.39
C THR A 86 17.88 -11.54 3.16
N PHE A 87 17.34 -10.32 3.10
CA PHE A 87 17.68 -9.38 2.03
C PHE A 87 19.10 -8.81 2.24
N ASP A 88 20.09 -9.34 1.52
CA ASP A 88 21.48 -8.86 1.55
C ASP A 88 21.74 -7.87 0.38
N PRO A 89 21.91 -6.56 0.68
CA PRO A 89 22.16 -5.54 -0.34
C PRO A 89 23.59 -5.58 -0.92
N SER A 90 24.47 -6.45 -0.43
CA SER A 90 25.86 -6.61 -0.91
C SER A 90 26.01 -7.64 -2.03
N THR A 91 24.98 -8.46 -2.27
CA THR A 91 24.95 -9.41 -3.38
C THR A 91 24.89 -8.66 -4.71
N PRO A 92 25.89 -8.82 -5.63
CA PRO A 92 25.84 -8.18 -6.92
C PRO A 92 24.61 -8.61 -7.70
N PHE A 93 23.88 -7.63 -8.22
CA PHE A 93 22.73 -7.87 -9.07
C PHE A 93 23.13 -8.67 -10.32
N ASP A 94 22.56 -9.85 -10.52
CA ASP A 94 22.74 -10.68 -11.74
C ASP A 94 21.57 -10.43 -12.72
N PRO A 95 21.73 -9.55 -13.72
CA PRO A 95 20.70 -9.29 -14.73
C PRO A 95 20.33 -10.51 -15.57
N SER A 96 21.21 -11.51 -15.69
CA SER A 96 20.97 -12.68 -16.53
C SER A 96 20.00 -13.69 -15.92
N ALA A 97 19.85 -13.68 -14.59
CA ALA A 97 18.82 -14.45 -13.90
C ALA A 97 17.42 -13.84 -14.12
N LEU A 98 17.36 -12.50 -14.18
CA LEU A 98 16.13 -11.76 -14.40
C LEU A 98 15.62 -11.89 -15.84
N GLU A 99 16.50 -11.79 -16.84
CA GLU A 99 16.10 -11.95 -18.24
C GLU A 99 15.57 -13.36 -18.54
N ARG A 100 16.13 -14.39 -17.88
CA ARG A 100 15.63 -15.76 -17.98
C ARG A 100 14.22 -15.89 -17.36
N GLY A 101 14.03 -15.40 -16.14
CA GLY A 101 12.72 -15.44 -15.47
C GLY A 101 11.65 -14.60 -16.18
N PHE A 102 12.01 -13.42 -16.69
CA PHE A 102 11.09 -12.55 -17.43
C PHE A 102 10.75 -13.14 -18.80
N SER A 103 11.72 -13.72 -19.51
CA SER A 103 11.48 -14.42 -20.78
C SER A 103 10.60 -15.66 -20.58
N GLU A 104 10.79 -16.40 -19.50
CA GLU A 104 9.98 -17.57 -19.16
C GLU A 104 8.54 -17.17 -18.81
N PHE A 105 8.37 -16.13 -17.99
CA PHE A 105 7.06 -15.54 -17.67
C PHE A 105 6.31 -15.02 -18.90
N LEU A 106 6.97 -14.28 -19.79
CA LEU A 106 6.36 -13.79 -21.03
C LEU A 106 5.99 -14.93 -21.98
N SER A 107 6.75 -16.04 -21.96
CA SER A 107 6.41 -17.23 -22.74
C SER A 107 5.20 -18.00 -22.17
N ASP A 108 5.04 -18.04 -20.84
CA ASP A 108 3.91 -18.71 -20.17
C ASP A 108 2.61 -17.91 -20.25
N THR A 109 2.69 -16.57 -20.32
CA THR A 109 1.49 -15.69 -20.38
C THR A 109 0.88 -15.65 -21.80
N GLY A 110 1.39 -16.42 -22.75
CA GLY A 110 0.80 -16.60 -24.08
C GLY A 110 0.76 -15.32 -24.93
N GLN A 111 1.64 -14.36 -24.67
CA GLN A 111 1.72 -13.10 -25.40
C GLN A 111 3.01 -13.00 -26.22
N ILE A 112 3.27 -14.01 -27.06
CA ILE A 112 4.00 -13.94 -28.34
C ILE A 112 3.33 -14.91 -29.32
#